data_AF-A0A8K0G874-F1
#
_entry.id   AF-A0A8K0G874-F1
#
_cell.length_a   1.000
_cell.length_b   1.000
_cell.length_c   1.000
_cell.angle_alpha   90.00
_cell.angle_beta   90.00
_cell.angle_gamma   90.00
#
_symmetry.space_group_name_H-M   'P 1'
#
loop_
_entity.id
_entity.type
_entity.pdbx_description
1 polymer ?
#
loop_
_entity_poly.entity_id
_entity_poly.type
_entity_poly.pdbx_seq_one_letter_code
_entity_poly.pdbx_strand_id
1 'polypeptide(L)'
;DQWTYDPFAAEIDEHGNIYARGAQDMKCVNIQYLEAIRRLKKDNVTLKRTVHVAFSPDEEIGGTEGMGAFAKSKEFGDLNVGFALDEGMPTQENFFSVINGEKTRWVLRIHCPGQPGHGSLLLNNTAGEKVRNILDKLYEFREEEKKKVDADFNLIFGGVTTINLTLMEVRLFYLQLLSFSNLK
;
A
#
# COMPACT_ATOMS: atom_id res chain seq x y z
N ASP A 1 -2.52 5.09 -23.58
CA ASP A 1 -3.65 4.87 -22.66
C ASP A 1 -3.94 3.38 -22.64
N GLN A 2 -4.25 2.79 -21.48
CA GLN A 2 -4.53 1.35 -21.30
C GLN A 2 -5.97 1.08 -20.84
N TRP A 3 -6.82 2.11 -20.76
CA TRP A 3 -8.21 1.94 -20.41
C TRP A 3 -9.07 1.51 -21.60
N THR A 4 -10.02 0.61 -21.37
CA THR A 4 -11.04 0.23 -22.36
C THR A 4 -12.10 1.33 -22.54
N TYR A 5 -12.40 2.06 -21.48
CA TYR A 5 -13.35 3.18 -21.43
C TYR A 5 -12.68 4.40 -20.79
N ASP A 6 -13.14 5.61 -21.07
CA ASP A 6 -12.60 6.80 -20.40
C ASP A 6 -12.72 6.64 -18.87
N PRO A 7 -11.60 6.75 -18.11
CA PRO A 7 -11.58 6.52 -16.67
C PRO A 7 -12.52 7.43 -15.87
N PHE A 8 -13.00 8.54 -16.41
CA PHE A 8 -13.86 9.48 -15.70
C PHE A 8 -15.26 9.63 -16.30
N ALA A 9 -15.60 8.86 -17.34
CA ALA A 9 -16.91 8.88 -17.97
C ALA A 9 -17.98 8.07 -17.21
N ALA A 10 -17.57 7.12 -16.38
CA ALA A 10 -18.48 6.20 -15.67
C ALA A 10 -19.38 5.40 -16.61
N GLU A 11 -18.77 4.82 -17.64
CA GLU A 11 -19.46 3.97 -18.61
C GLU A 11 -20.03 2.71 -17.96
N ILE A 12 -21.21 2.29 -18.43
CA ILE A 12 -21.87 1.06 -18.01
C ILE A 12 -21.95 0.13 -19.21
N ASP A 13 -21.43 -1.08 -19.07
CA ASP A 13 -21.47 -2.08 -20.13
C ASP A 13 -22.84 -2.80 -20.22
N GLU A 14 -22.99 -3.66 -21.21
CA GLU A 14 -24.18 -4.49 -21.42
C GLU A 14 -24.48 -5.48 -20.27
N HIS A 15 -23.51 -5.74 -19.40
CA HIS A 15 -23.63 -6.59 -18.23
C HIS A 15 -23.96 -5.81 -16.95
N GLY A 16 -24.01 -4.48 -17.02
CA GLY A 16 -24.26 -3.59 -15.88
C GLY A 16 -23.03 -3.27 -15.04
N ASN A 17 -21.82 -3.61 -15.50
CA ASN A 17 -20.57 -3.24 -14.83
C ASN A 17 -20.27 -1.76 -15.06
N ILE A 18 -19.81 -1.07 -14.02
CA ILE A 18 -19.43 0.35 -14.08
C ILE A 18 -17.91 0.46 -14.23
N TYR A 19 -17.45 1.08 -15.32
CA TYR A 19 -16.04 1.35 -15.59
C TYR A 19 -15.72 2.81 -15.27
N ALA A 20 -15.05 3.03 -14.14
CA ALA A 20 -14.53 4.35 -13.76
C ALA A 20 -13.38 4.23 -12.76
N ARG A 21 -12.49 5.22 -12.75
CA ARG A 21 -11.53 5.42 -11.67
C ARG A 21 -12.27 5.72 -10.37
N GLY A 22 -12.03 4.82 -9.43
CA GLY A 22 -12.62 4.80 -8.11
C GLY A 22 -14.04 4.28 -8.04
N ALA A 23 -14.53 3.59 -9.09
CA ALA A 23 -15.78 2.84 -9.02
C ALA A 23 -15.74 1.82 -7.87
N GLN A 24 -14.67 1.01 -7.79
CA GLN A 24 -14.46 0.07 -6.69
C GLN A 24 -13.80 0.70 -5.46
N ASP A 25 -12.74 1.50 -5.67
CA ASP A 25 -11.95 2.13 -4.60
C ASP A 25 -12.14 3.67 -4.59
N MET A 26 -12.99 4.21 -3.72
CA MET A 26 -13.98 3.50 -2.90
C MET A 26 -15.39 4.12 -3.04
N LYS A 27 -15.69 4.72 -4.21
CA LYS A 27 -16.96 5.45 -4.41
C LYS A 27 -18.19 4.55 -4.28
N CYS A 28 -18.10 3.27 -4.64
CA CYS A 28 -19.23 2.35 -4.45
C CYS A 28 -19.64 2.25 -2.97
N VAL A 29 -18.68 2.14 -2.04
CA VAL A 29 -18.92 2.08 -0.60
C VAL A 29 -19.54 3.40 -0.11
N ASN A 30 -19.02 4.53 -0.58
CA ASN A 30 -19.56 5.85 -0.25
C ASN A 30 -21.04 5.99 -0.65
N ILE A 31 -21.42 5.53 -1.85
CA ILE A 31 -22.82 5.55 -2.30
C ILE A 31 -23.67 4.59 -1.46
N GLN A 32 -23.16 3.42 -1.09
CA GLN A 32 -23.87 2.49 -0.20
C GLN A 32 -24.17 3.12 1.17
N TYR A 33 -23.22 3.84 1.76
CA TYR A 33 -23.45 4.55 3.03
C TYR A 33 -24.52 5.64 2.91
N LEU A 34 -24.45 6.46 1.85
CA LEU A 34 -25.45 7.50 1.60
C LEU A 34 -26.85 6.91 1.38
N GLU A 35 -26.95 5.82 0.62
CA GLU A 35 -28.22 5.13 0.38
C GLU A 35 -28.80 4.49 1.65
N ALA A 36 -27.95 3.87 2.49
CA ALA A 36 -28.36 3.33 3.77
C ALA A 36 -28.92 4.43 4.68
N ILE A 37 -28.23 5.57 4.80
CA ILE A 37 -28.70 6.72 5.57
C ILE A 37 -30.00 7.28 5.02
N ARG A 38 -30.12 7.37 3.69
CA ARG A 38 -31.35 7.82 3.02
C ARG A 38 -32.53 6.92 3.37
N ARG A 39 -32.36 5.60 3.37
CA ARG A 39 -33.39 4.62 3.76
C ARG A 39 -33.75 4.75 5.24
N LEU A 40 -32.77 4.80 6.13
CA LEU A 40 -33.00 4.98 7.56
C LEU A 40 -33.83 6.23 7.87
N LYS A 41 -33.53 7.34 7.17
CA LYS A 41 -34.30 8.58 7.27
C LYS A 41 -35.70 8.44 6.69
N LYS A 42 -35.84 7.84 5.50
CA LYS A 42 -37.15 7.61 4.85
C LYS A 42 -38.08 6.78 5.72
N ASP A 43 -37.53 5.78 6.40
CA ASP A 43 -38.28 4.82 7.22
C ASP A 43 -38.42 5.28 8.69
N ASN A 44 -38.00 6.52 9.01
CA ASN A 44 -38.05 7.11 10.35
C ASN A 44 -37.43 6.24 11.45
N VAL A 45 -36.29 5.60 11.16
CA VAL A 45 -35.59 4.73 12.11
C VAL A 45 -34.90 5.57 13.19
N THR A 46 -35.27 5.35 14.45
CA THR A 46 -34.59 5.95 15.62
C THR A 46 -33.39 5.09 16.02
N LEU A 47 -32.17 5.61 15.83
CA LEU A 47 -30.93 4.94 16.22
C LEU A 47 -30.59 5.19 17.69
N LYS A 48 -29.96 4.19 18.34
CA LYS A 48 -29.50 4.30 19.74
C LYS A 48 -28.27 5.22 19.90
N ARG A 49 -27.53 5.45 18.82
CA ARG A 49 -26.30 6.24 18.77
C ARG A 49 -26.30 7.07 17.50
N THR A 50 -25.58 8.18 17.52
CA THR A 50 -25.36 9.02 16.35
C THR A 50 -24.49 8.28 15.33
N VAL A 51 -24.87 8.35 14.06
CA VAL A 51 -24.03 7.90 12.94
C VAL A 51 -23.38 9.13 12.33
N HIS A 52 -22.05 9.14 12.33
CA HIS A 52 -21.25 10.16 11.66
C HIS A 52 -20.72 9.59 10.35
N VAL A 53 -20.68 10.41 9.31
CA VAL A 53 -20.02 10.08 8.04
C VAL A 53 -19.04 11.18 7.73
N ALA A 54 -17.79 10.80 7.47
CA ALA A 54 -16.72 11.69 7.10
C ALA A 54 -16.13 11.21 5.77
N PHE A 55 -15.87 12.15 4.86
CA PHE A 55 -15.22 11.87 3.58
C PHE A 55 -13.90 12.64 3.54
N SER A 56 -12.79 11.92 3.32
CA SER A 56 -11.44 12.50 3.21
C SER A 56 -10.89 12.28 1.79
N PRO A 57 -10.25 13.27 1.17
CA PRO A 57 -9.78 13.16 -0.21
C PRO A 57 -8.38 12.54 -0.37
N ASP A 58 -7.67 12.25 0.73
CA ASP A 58 -6.22 12.04 0.73
C ASP A 58 -5.76 10.66 1.22
N GLU A 59 -6.66 9.70 1.40
CA GLU A 59 -6.34 8.34 1.86
C GLU A 59 -5.20 7.73 1.01
N GLU A 60 -5.36 7.77 -0.32
CA GLU A 60 -4.44 7.18 -1.30
C GLU A 60 -3.01 7.76 -1.26
N ILE A 61 -2.85 8.95 -0.68
CA ILE A 61 -1.55 9.62 -0.50
C ILE A 61 -1.09 9.61 0.96
N GLY A 62 -1.78 8.87 1.83
CA GLY A 62 -1.40 8.59 3.22
C GLY A 62 -2.24 9.29 4.29
N GLY A 63 -3.29 10.04 3.91
CA GLY A 63 -4.28 10.53 4.86
C GLY A 63 -3.79 11.58 5.87
N THR A 64 -2.63 12.19 5.65
CA THR A 64 -1.96 13.02 6.69
C THR A 64 -2.71 14.33 6.96
N GLU A 65 -3.18 14.99 5.90
CA GLU A 65 -3.79 16.33 5.98
C GLU A 65 -5.32 16.26 6.08
N GLY A 66 -5.93 15.15 5.69
CA GLY A 66 -7.35 14.88 5.84
C GLY A 66 -7.64 14.17 7.15
N MET A 67 -7.92 12.87 7.10
CA MET A 67 -8.35 12.10 8.28
C MET A 67 -7.33 12.13 9.43
N GLY A 68 -6.03 12.11 9.13
CA GLY A 68 -4.95 12.14 10.12
C GLY A 68 -4.87 13.46 10.90
N ALA A 69 -5.21 14.58 10.27
CA ALA A 69 -5.33 15.88 10.93
C ALA A 69 -6.66 15.98 11.69
N PHE A 70 -7.76 15.54 11.08
CA PHE A 70 -9.09 15.56 11.68
C PHE A 70 -9.16 14.72 12.95
N ALA A 71 -8.60 13.50 12.95
CA ALA A 71 -8.60 12.61 14.11
C ALA A 71 -7.89 13.20 15.35
N LYS A 72 -7.02 14.20 15.16
CA LYS A 72 -6.30 14.91 16.23
C LYS A 72 -7.02 16.19 16.69
N SER A 73 -8.11 16.56 16.01
CA SER A 73 -8.82 17.80 16.26
C SER A 73 -9.79 17.68 17.43
N LYS A 74 -10.18 18.83 17.99
CA LYS A 74 -11.20 18.87 19.05
C LYS A 74 -12.55 18.40 18.50
N GLU A 75 -12.87 18.76 17.27
CA GLU A 75 -14.11 18.43 16.58
C GLU A 75 -14.31 16.91 16.49
N PHE A 76 -13.26 16.16 16.15
CA PHE A 76 -13.32 14.69 16.16
C PHE A 76 -13.55 14.14 17.58
N GLY A 77 -12.84 14.69 18.57
CA GLY A 77 -13.04 14.32 19.99
C GLY A 77 -14.48 14.56 20.48
N ASP A 78 -15.10 15.66 20.05
CA ASP A 78 -16.47 16.01 20.40
C ASP A 78 -17.52 15.05 19.79
N LEU A 79 -17.18 14.32 18.72
CA LEU A 79 -18.08 13.31 18.12
C LEU A 79 -18.31 12.10 19.05
N ASN A 80 -17.39 11.83 19.99
CA ASN A 80 -17.49 10.71 20.94
C ASN A 80 -17.74 9.35 20.22
N VAL A 81 -16.93 9.09 19.19
CA VAL A 81 -16.99 7.90 18.34
C VAL A 81 -16.56 6.66 19.15
N GLY A 82 -17.37 5.60 19.10
CA GLY A 82 -17.05 4.32 19.76
C GLY A 82 -16.31 3.33 18.87
N PHE A 83 -16.63 3.32 17.57
CA PHE A 83 -15.94 2.56 16.54
C PHE A 83 -16.16 3.25 15.19
N ALA A 84 -15.28 2.99 14.23
CA ALA A 84 -15.40 3.43 12.85
C ALA A 84 -15.49 2.22 11.92
N LEU A 85 -16.17 2.41 10.79
CA LEU A 85 -16.12 1.49 9.66
C LEU A 85 -15.32 2.17 8.57
N ASP A 86 -14.41 1.44 7.97
CA ASP A 86 -13.61 1.87 6.82
C ASP A 86 -13.99 1.06 5.57
N GLU A 87 -13.32 1.30 4.45
CA GLU A 87 -13.61 0.65 3.16
C GLU A 87 -13.65 -0.88 3.21
N GLY A 88 -12.85 -1.49 4.08
CA GLY A 88 -12.70 -2.92 4.18
C GLY A 88 -11.99 -3.50 2.95
N MET A 89 -12.35 -4.72 2.57
CA MET A 89 -11.79 -5.40 1.40
C MET A 89 -12.87 -5.64 0.35
N PRO A 90 -12.65 -5.32 -0.93
CA PRO A 90 -13.59 -5.69 -1.97
C PRO A 90 -13.74 -7.21 -2.06
N THR A 91 -14.96 -7.67 -2.30
CA THR A 91 -15.26 -9.07 -2.55
C THR A 91 -16.35 -9.18 -3.61
N GLN A 92 -16.26 -10.24 -4.42
CA GLN A 92 -17.29 -10.59 -5.39
C GLN A 92 -18.42 -11.42 -4.75
N GLU A 93 -18.20 -11.90 -3.53
CA GLU A 93 -19.12 -12.74 -2.79
C GLU A 93 -20.09 -11.91 -1.93
N ASN A 94 -21.19 -12.53 -1.51
CA ASN A 94 -22.22 -11.87 -0.69
C ASN A 94 -21.88 -11.86 0.82
N PHE A 95 -20.69 -11.39 1.18
CA PHE A 95 -20.32 -11.16 2.58
C PHE A 95 -19.47 -9.89 2.72
N PHE A 96 -19.36 -9.37 3.94
CA PHE A 96 -18.44 -8.27 4.25
C PHE A 96 -17.29 -8.81 5.10
N SER A 97 -16.06 -8.54 4.67
CA SER A 97 -14.87 -8.82 5.46
C SER A 97 -14.73 -7.77 6.56
N VAL A 98 -14.70 -8.24 7.82
CA VAL A 98 -14.41 -7.37 8.96
C VAL A 98 -12.94 -7.49 9.29
N ILE A 99 -12.20 -6.40 9.07
CA ILE A 99 -10.78 -6.29 9.38
C ILE A 99 -10.65 -5.43 10.62
N ASN A 100 -9.99 -5.95 11.66
CA ASN A 100 -9.82 -5.27 12.95
C ASN A 100 -8.37 -4.80 13.20
N GLY A 101 -7.51 -4.87 12.19
CA GLY A 101 -6.13 -4.41 12.26
C GLY A 101 -5.46 -4.47 10.89
N GLU A 102 -4.50 -3.58 10.68
CA GLU A 102 -3.75 -3.45 9.44
C GLU A 102 -2.25 -3.52 9.69
N LYS A 103 -1.52 -3.89 8.63
CA LYS A 103 -0.05 -3.85 8.66
C LYS A 103 0.41 -2.40 8.63
N THR A 104 1.36 -2.06 9.49
CA THR A 104 2.05 -0.77 9.39
C THR A 104 2.97 -0.74 8.18
N ARG A 105 2.83 0.29 7.33
CA ARG A 105 3.73 0.53 6.21
C ARG A 105 5.04 1.15 6.70
N TRP A 106 6.18 0.55 6.31
CA TRP A 106 7.51 1.09 6.57
C TRP A 106 8.22 1.36 5.24
N VAL A 107 8.63 2.61 5.01
CA VAL A 107 9.40 3.00 3.82
C VAL A 107 10.83 3.30 4.25
N LEU A 108 11.76 2.40 3.93
CA LEU A 108 13.17 2.53 4.28
C LEU A 108 13.99 3.04 3.10
N ARG A 109 14.81 4.06 3.34
CA ARG A 109 15.83 4.54 2.41
C ARG A 109 17.20 4.17 2.96
N ILE A 110 17.89 3.26 2.29
CA ILE A 110 19.20 2.76 2.72
C ILE A 110 20.27 3.38 1.82
N HIS A 111 21.22 4.10 2.42
CA HIS A 111 22.35 4.69 1.73
C HIS A 111 23.63 3.90 2.01
N CYS A 112 24.24 3.34 0.97
CA CYS A 112 25.46 2.55 1.06
C CYS A 112 26.66 3.29 0.44
N PRO A 113 27.37 4.16 1.18
CA PRO A 113 28.53 4.86 0.63
C PRO A 113 29.71 3.90 0.45
N GLY A 114 30.52 4.12 -0.59
CA GLY A 114 31.74 3.38 -0.86
C GLY A 114 32.90 4.33 -1.18
N GLN A 115 34.13 3.85 -1.01
CA GLN A 115 35.31 4.60 -1.42
C GLN A 115 35.40 4.62 -2.96
N PRO A 116 35.55 5.80 -3.60
CA PRO A 116 35.81 5.87 -5.03
C PRO A 116 37.24 5.40 -5.31
N GLY A 117 37.41 4.69 -6.41
CA GLY A 117 38.71 4.18 -6.83
C GLY A 117 38.71 3.73 -8.29
N HIS A 118 39.92 3.50 -8.81
CA HIS A 118 40.10 3.00 -10.16
C HIS A 118 39.50 1.59 -10.29
N GLY A 119 38.75 1.31 -11.37
CA GLY A 119 38.00 0.06 -11.54
C GLY A 119 38.87 -1.21 -11.63
N SER A 120 40.17 -1.04 -11.87
CA SER A 120 41.15 -2.14 -11.85
C SER A 120 41.64 -2.50 -10.44
N LEU A 121 41.23 -1.78 -9.40
CA LEU A 121 41.63 -2.03 -8.01
C LEU A 121 40.52 -2.81 -7.30
N LEU A 122 40.90 -3.89 -6.62
CA LEU A 122 40.02 -4.67 -5.76
C LEU A 122 39.95 -4.03 -4.37
N LEU A 123 39.29 -2.88 -4.28
CA LEU A 123 39.07 -2.20 -3.00
C LEU A 123 38.10 -2.99 -2.13
N ASN A 124 38.35 -3.01 -0.82
CA ASN A 124 37.46 -3.61 0.17
C ASN A 124 36.42 -2.58 0.65
N ASN A 125 35.31 -3.08 1.19
CA ASN A 125 34.22 -2.31 1.79
C ASN A 125 33.56 -1.32 0.80
N THR A 126 33.41 -1.75 -0.45
CA THR A 126 32.79 -0.96 -1.52
C THR A 126 31.30 -0.75 -1.26
N ALA A 127 30.71 0.22 -1.96
CA ALA A 127 29.26 0.40 -1.97
C ALA A 127 28.54 -0.89 -2.40
N GLY A 128 29.08 -1.60 -3.40
CA GLY A 128 28.52 -2.85 -3.90
C GLY A 128 28.53 -3.97 -2.87
N GLU A 129 29.62 -4.14 -2.11
CA GLU A 129 29.68 -5.14 -1.03
C GLU A 129 28.68 -4.85 0.10
N LYS A 130 28.50 -3.57 0.45
CA LYS A 130 27.50 -3.15 1.44
C LYS A 130 26.07 -3.41 0.95
N VAL A 131 25.78 -3.05 -0.30
CA VAL A 131 24.47 -3.31 -0.93
C VAL A 131 24.21 -4.81 -0.95
N ARG A 132 25.18 -5.63 -1.38
CA ARG A 132 25.07 -7.10 -1.35
C ARG A 132 24.71 -7.60 0.05
N ASN A 133 25.46 -7.21 1.09
CA ASN A 133 25.19 -7.65 2.46
C ASN A 133 23.75 -7.33 2.93
N ILE A 134 23.26 -6.14 2.59
CA ILE A 134 21.91 -5.72 2.95
C ILE A 134 20.86 -6.50 2.16
N LEU A 135 21.07 -6.69 0.86
CA LEU A 135 20.16 -7.49 0.03
C LEU A 135 20.10 -8.93 0.53
N ASP A 136 21.24 -9.56 0.81
CA ASP A 136 21.30 -10.93 1.30
C ASP A 136 20.43 -11.08 2.56
N LYS A 137 20.62 -10.20 3.56
CA LYS A 137 19.81 -10.21 4.80
C LYS A 137 18.32 -9.95 4.57
N LEU A 138 17.98 -8.99 3.71
CA LEU A 138 16.58 -8.66 3.41
C LEU A 138 15.87 -9.83 2.73
N TYR A 139 16.54 -10.51 1.80
CA TYR A 139 15.97 -11.63 1.07
C TYR A 139 16.00 -12.93 1.87
N GLU A 140 16.99 -13.14 2.75
CA GLU A 140 16.96 -14.22 3.74
C GLU A 140 15.72 -14.10 4.63
N PHE A 141 15.49 -12.93 5.23
CA PHE A 141 14.29 -12.67 6.04
C PHE A 141 13.00 -12.85 5.22
N ARG A 142 12.98 -12.34 3.98
CA ARG A 142 11.81 -12.48 3.10
C ARG A 142 11.49 -13.96 2.81
N GLU A 143 12.50 -14.79 2.58
CA GLU A 143 12.29 -16.23 2.35
C GLU A 143 11.79 -16.95 3.61
N GLU A 144 12.21 -16.52 4.81
CA GLU A 144 11.64 -17.01 6.07
C GLU A 144 10.16 -16.66 6.21
N GLU A 145 9.78 -15.41 5.93
CA GLU A 145 8.38 -14.97 5.96
C GLU A 145 7.54 -15.67 4.87
N LYS A 146 8.11 -15.88 3.69
CA LYS A 146 7.44 -16.59 2.59
C LYS A 146 7.15 -18.05 2.95
N LYS A 147 8.09 -18.76 3.59
CA LYS A 147 7.85 -20.13 4.06
C LYS A 147 6.66 -20.22 5.02
N LYS A 148 6.43 -19.20 5.85
CA LYS A 148 5.25 -19.13 6.73
C LYS A 148 3.96 -19.05 5.91
N VAL A 149 3.94 -18.19 4.89
CA VAL A 149 2.79 -18.06 3.97
C VAL A 149 2.56 -19.33 3.15
N ASP A 150 3.62 -19.98 2.68
CA ASP A 150 3.51 -21.24 1.92
C ASP A 150 2.95 -22.38 2.80
N ALA A 151 3.20 -22.34 4.11
CA ALA A 151 2.65 -23.29 5.08
C ALA A 151 1.20 -22.97 5.48
N ASP A 152 0.84 -21.69 5.61
CA ASP A 152 -0.53 -21.22 5.85
C ASP A 152 -0.75 -19.87 5.14
N PHE A 153 -1.48 -19.92 4.03
CA PHE A 153 -1.74 -18.75 3.20
C PHE A 153 -2.47 -17.64 3.97
N ASN A 154 -3.26 -17.97 5.00
CA ASN A 154 -4.02 -16.97 5.77
C ASN A 154 -3.09 -15.97 6.48
N LEU A 155 -1.85 -16.34 6.76
CA LEU A 155 -0.88 -15.45 7.38
C LEU A 155 -0.52 -14.24 6.50
N ILE A 156 -0.79 -14.28 5.19
CA ILE A 156 -0.54 -13.14 4.31
C ILE A 156 -1.30 -11.87 4.76
N PHE A 157 -2.46 -12.04 5.39
CA PHE A 157 -3.36 -10.96 5.82
C PHE A 157 -2.98 -10.31 7.17
N GLY A 158 -1.80 -10.59 7.73
CA GLY A 158 -1.37 -9.95 8.97
C GLY A 158 -0.38 -10.74 9.82
N GLY A 159 -0.24 -12.04 9.56
CA GLY A 159 0.64 -12.94 10.30
C GLY A 159 2.12 -12.90 9.88
N VAL A 160 2.45 -12.16 8.81
CA VAL A 160 3.83 -12.01 8.32
C VAL A 160 4.17 -10.57 7.96
N THR A 161 5.47 -10.27 8.04
CA THR A 161 6.07 -9.03 7.52
C THR A 161 6.43 -9.22 6.06
N THR A 162 5.85 -8.41 5.19
CA THR A 162 6.15 -8.44 3.75
C THR A 162 7.16 -7.35 3.41
N ILE A 163 8.26 -7.71 2.76
CA ILE A 163 9.30 -6.78 2.31
C ILE A 163 9.47 -6.92 0.80
N ASN A 164 9.45 -5.79 0.08
CA ASN A 164 9.73 -5.72 -1.33
C ASN A 164 10.69 -4.56 -1.63
N LEU A 165 11.76 -4.85 -2.37
CA LEU A 165 12.62 -3.83 -2.96
C LEU A 165 12.00 -3.39 -4.28
N THR A 166 11.48 -2.16 -4.31
CA THR A 166 10.79 -1.62 -5.50
C THR A 166 11.65 -0.65 -6.32
N LEU A 167 12.71 -0.09 -5.72
CA LEU A 167 13.59 0.88 -6.38
C LEU A 167 15.04 0.69 -5.91
N MET A 168 15.96 0.69 -6.88
CA MET A 168 17.41 0.74 -6.64
C MET A 168 18.01 1.84 -7.52
N GLU A 169 18.64 2.82 -6.90
CA GLU A 169 19.31 3.92 -7.59
C GLU A 169 20.83 3.78 -7.45
N VAL A 170 21.54 3.74 -8.57
CA VAL A 170 23.01 3.72 -8.61
C VAL A 170 23.49 4.95 -9.36
N ARG A 171 24.18 5.86 -8.66
CA ARG A 171 24.59 7.15 -9.23
C ARG A 171 25.74 7.07 -10.23
N LEU A 172 26.67 6.11 -10.07
CA LEU A 172 27.76 5.85 -11.01
C LEU A 172 28.24 4.40 -10.90
N PHE A 173 28.40 3.73 -12.03
CA PHE A 173 28.97 2.38 -12.13
C PHE A 173 30.04 2.38 -13.23
N TYR A 174 31.31 2.26 -12.85
CA TYR A 174 32.42 2.15 -13.80
C TYR A 174 32.81 0.68 -13.96
N LEU A 175 32.50 0.10 -15.12
CA LEU A 175 33.02 -1.21 -15.51
C LEU A 175 34.26 -1.00 -16.38
N GLN A 176 35.44 -1.34 -15.86
CA GLN A 176 36.68 -1.32 -16.64
C GLN A 176 37.20 -2.74 -16.80
N LEU A 177 36.86 -3.36 -17.93
CA LEU A 177 37.41 -4.66 -18.31
C LEU A 177 38.79 -4.46 -18.92
N LEU A 178 39.85 -4.78 -18.17
CA LEU A 178 41.19 -4.91 -18.72
C LEU A 178 41.47 -6.39 -19.00
N SER A 179 41.38 -6.78 -20.27
CA SER A 179 41.91 -8.06 -20.73
C SER A 179 43.39 -7.87 -21.03
N PHE A 180 44.26 -8.37 -20.15
CA PHE A 180 45.65 -8.62 -20.51
C PHE A 180 45.74 -10.05 -21.03
N SER A 181 45.52 -10.22 -22.33
CA SER A 181 46.05 -11.39 -23.04
C SER A 181 47.57 -11.24 -23.09
N ASN A 182 48.26 -11.77 -22.09
CA ASN A 182 49.69 -12.00 -22.24
C ASN A 182 49.87 -13.11 -23.29
N LEU A 183 50.00 -12.67 -24.54
CA LEU A 183 50.86 -13.30 -25.54
C LEU A 183 52.27 -13.45 -24.93
N LYS A 184 52.55 -14.63 -24.36
CA LYS A 184 53.85 -15.30 -24.44
C LYS A 184 53.62 -16.80 -24.47
#